data_AF-A0A538GE85-F1
#
_entry.id   AF-A0A538GE85-F1
#
_cell.length_a   1.000
_cell.length_b   1.000
_cell.length_c   1.000
_cell.angle_alpha   90.00
_cell.angle_beta   90.00
_cell.angle_gamma   90.00
#
_symmetry.space_group_name_H-M   'P 1'
#
loop_
_entity.id
_entity.type
_entity.pdbx_description
1 polymer ?
#
loop_
_entity_poly.entity_id
_entity_poly.type
_entity_poly.pdbx_seq_one_letter_code
_entity_poly.pdbx_strand_id
1 'polypeptide(L)'
;MGLRAVGLGAVLALAALLLSGSASAKPPWVKDLASIDRGIDGAVALGRIDAAEAADDRSAVAAAANVLPKLPSSRYRNLAAVVHQVAGFWKGYDSARGHALFGMLSFNTRWFASHWDVKAGTEVVDYSDGTWYHAFPGIGFQFHPLENFGKLNNFVTQKNTSRAEQLAQTLMDRSVVRAGGLAWEYYFRFGGGRPPWISGMAQAVAAQALSRAGTFLADPTLTAASQRVYKTIPLLTRSAQTGPWIRLYA
;
A
#
# COMPACT_ATOMS: atom_id res chain seq x y z
N MET A 1 63.32 46.76 -10.06
CA MET A 1 61.99 46.73 -10.72
C MET A 1 62.18 46.16 -12.11
N GLY A 2 61.42 45.14 -12.50
CA GLY A 2 61.47 44.57 -13.84
C GLY A 2 61.29 43.05 -13.83
N LEU A 3 60.10 42.61 -14.24
CA LEU A 3 59.58 41.25 -14.11
C LEU A 3 60.38 40.22 -14.93
N ARG A 4 60.53 39.02 -14.35
CA ARG A 4 60.99 37.81 -15.05
C ARG A 4 59.87 37.27 -15.95
N ALA A 5 60.17 37.15 -17.23
CA ALA A 5 59.40 36.38 -18.19
C ALA A 5 59.75 34.88 -18.07
N VAL A 6 58.73 34.05 -17.85
CA VAL A 6 58.72 32.58 -18.00
C VAL A 6 57.27 32.25 -18.36
N GLY A 7 56.91 31.48 -19.38
CA GLY A 7 57.60 30.75 -20.41
C GLY A 7 56.51 30.10 -21.27
N LEU A 8 56.76 29.92 -22.57
CA LEU A 8 55.94 29.06 -23.43
C LEU A 8 55.95 27.62 -22.91
N GLY A 9 54.80 26.96 -22.87
CA GLY A 9 54.72 25.55 -22.51
C GLY A 9 53.36 24.90 -22.76
N ALA A 10 53.26 24.20 -23.89
CA ALA A 10 52.39 23.05 -24.14
C ALA A 10 50.85 23.24 -24.09
N VAL A 11 50.30 23.66 -25.22
CA VAL A 11 49.03 23.13 -25.74
C VAL A 11 49.31 21.71 -26.24
N LEU A 12 48.77 20.67 -25.60
CA LEU A 12 48.30 19.40 -26.19
C LEU A 12 48.03 18.35 -25.11
N ALA A 13 46.97 17.57 -25.36
CA ALA A 13 46.55 16.34 -24.69
C ALA A 13 45.76 16.46 -23.38
N LEU A 14 44.48 16.87 -23.48
CA LEU A 14 43.44 16.28 -22.64
C LEU A 14 42.06 16.30 -23.33
N ALA A 15 41.98 15.74 -24.54
CA ALA A 15 40.72 15.58 -25.26
C ALA A 15 40.53 14.11 -25.66
N ALA A 16 40.40 13.20 -24.69
CA ALA A 16 40.10 11.79 -24.95
C ALA A 16 39.45 11.04 -23.77
N LEU A 17 38.59 11.67 -22.97
CA LEU A 17 37.90 10.99 -21.85
C LEU A 17 36.37 11.26 -21.75
N LEU A 18 35.74 11.89 -22.74
CA LEU A 18 34.31 12.24 -22.70
C LEU A 18 33.38 11.28 -23.48
N LEU A 19 33.75 10.01 -23.62
CA LEU A 19 32.90 8.99 -24.24
C LEU A 19 32.89 7.68 -23.43
N SER A 20 32.93 7.76 -22.11
CA SER A 20 32.26 6.73 -21.31
C SER A 20 30.77 7.01 -21.39
N GLY A 21 30.10 6.42 -22.38
CA GLY A 21 28.66 6.37 -22.41
C GLY A 21 28.19 5.82 -21.06
N SER A 22 27.64 6.68 -20.22
CA SER A 22 26.95 6.29 -19.00
C SER A 22 25.82 5.37 -19.45
N ALA A 23 26.04 4.06 -19.37
CA ALA A 23 24.97 3.10 -19.52
C ALA A 23 23.91 3.50 -18.49
N SER A 24 22.82 4.10 -18.97
CA SER A 24 21.77 4.64 -18.11
C SER A 24 21.32 3.50 -17.21
N ALA A 25 21.61 3.60 -15.91
CA ALA A 25 21.26 2.55 -14.98
C ALA A 25 19.75 2.30 -15.10
N LYS A 26 19.35 1.04 -15.26
CA LYS A 26 17.92 0.69 -15.36
C LYS A 26 17.18 1.33 -14.19
N PRO A 27 16.00 1.94 -14.42
CA PRO A 27 15.23 2.57 -13.35
C PRO A 27 15.00 1.59 -12.18
N PRO A 28 15.06 2.05 -10.92
CA PRO A 28 14.96 1.18 -9.74
C PRO A 28 13.72 0.26 -9.75
N TRP A 29 12.58 0.78 -10.23
CA TRP A 29 11.32 0.04 -10.28
C TRP A 29 11.37 -1.22 -11.14
N VAL A 30 12.31 -1.35 -12.09
CA VAL A 30 12.47 -2.58 -12.89
C VAL A 30 12.83 -3.78 -11.99
N LYS A 31 13.69 -3.56 -10.99
CA LYS A 31 14.06 -4.61 -10.02
C LYS A 31 12.92 -4.91 -9.05
N ASP A 32 12.14 -3.88 -8.70
CA ASP A 32 10.97 -4.04 -7.84
C ASP A 32 9.91 -4.90 -8.53
N LEU A 33 9.56 -4.62 -9.80
CA LEU A 33 8.61 -5.44 -10.57
C LEU A 33 9.06 -6.91 -10.67
N ALA A 34 10.33 -7.17 -10.95
CA ALA A 34 10.86 -8.54 -10.97
C ALA A 34 10.78 -9.24 -9.60
N SER A 35 10.89 -8.48 -8.50
CA SER A 35 10.71 -9.01 -7.14
C SER A 35 9.26 -9.32 -6.86
N ILE A 36 8.33 -8.49 -7.36
CA ILE A 36 6.88 -8.73 -7.26
C ILE A 36 6.49 -10.00 -8.01
N ASP A 37 6.92 -10.17 -9.28
CA ASP A 37 6.63 -11.37 -10.07
C ASP A 37 7.14 -12.64 -9.38
N ARG A 38 8.37 -12.60 -8.84
CA ARG A 38 8.91 -13.70 -8.03
C ARG A 38 8.05 -13.98 -6.79
N GLY A 39 7.53 -12.93 -6.16
CA GLY A 39 6.64 -13.06 -5.01
C GLY A 39 5.31 -13.74 -5.36
N ILE A 40 4.71 -13.37 -6.50
CA ILE A 40 3.50 -13.99 -7.03
C ILE A 40 3.75 -15.47 -7.32
N ASP A 41 4.84 -15.80 -8.03
CA ASP A 41 5.22 -17.19 -8.32
C ASP A 41 5.42 -18.00 -7.03
N GLY A 42 6.08 -17.40 -6.03
CA GLY A 42 6.28 -18.01 -4.72
C GLY A 42 4.97 -18.26 -3.97
N ALA A 43 4.02 -17.32 -4.03
CA ALA A 43 2.72 -17.46 -3.38
C ALA A 43 1.86 -18.56 -4.04
N VAL A 44 1.88 -18.66 -5.37
CA VAL A 44 1.24 -19.76 -6.13
C VAL A 44 1.86 -21.10 -5.77
N ALA A 45 3.19 -21.19 -5.79
CA ALA A 45 3.90 -22.44 -5.48
C ALA A 45 3.62 -22.93 -4.04
N LEU A 46 3.33 -22.01 -3.12
CA LEU A 46 2.97 -22.31 -1.74
C LEU A 46 1.46 -22.50 -1.52
N GLY A 47 0.64 -22.39 -2.57
CA GLY A 47 -0.83 -22.49 -2.48
C GLY A 47 -1.47 -21.38 -1.65
N ARG A 48 -0.83 -20.21 -1.54
CA ARG A 48 -1.34 -19.06 -0.76
C ARG A 48 -2.27 -18.16 -1.57
N ILE A 49 -2.18 -18.24 -2.88
CA ILE A 49 -3.09 -17.64 -3.85
C ILE A 49 -3.36 -18.65 -4.97
N ASP A 50 -4.51 -18.55 -5.61
CA ASP A 50 -4.87 -19.35 -6.76
C ASP A 50 -4.40 -18.74 -8.10
N ALA A 51 -4.73 -19.41 -9.21
CA ALA A 51 -4.33 -18.98 -10.54
C ALA A 51 -5.04 -17.71 -11.02
N ALA A 52 -6.27 -17.47 -10.57
CA ALA A 52 -7.04 -16.28 -10.93
C ALA A 52 -6.49 -15.06 -10.19
N GLU A 53 -6.28 -15.18 -8.87
CA GLU A 53 -5.64 -14.14 -8.06
C GLU A 53 -4.26 -13.78 -8.61
N ALA A 54 -3.44 -14.78 -8.95
CA ALA A 54 -2.13 -14.54 -9.55
C ALA A 54 -2.20 -13.88 -10.93
N ALA A 55 -3.26 -14.09 -11.71
CA ALA A 55 -3.45 -13.42 -13.00
C ALA A 55 -3.82 -11.95 -12.80
N ASP A 56 -4.72 -11.65 -11.85
CA ASP A 56 -5.11 -10.30 -11.50
C ASP A 56 -3.93 -9.49 -10.93
N ASP A 57 -3.14 -10.09 -10.04
CA ASP A 57 -1.92 -9.48 -9.49
C ASP A 57 -0.91 -9.15 -10.59
N ARG A 58 -0.67 -10.08 -11.53
CA ARG A 58 0.21 -9.84 -12.69
C ARG A 58 -0.33 -8.76 -13.62
N SER A 59 -1.66 -8.66 -13.77
CA SER A 59 -2.30 -7.60 -14.55
C SER A 59 -2.02 -6.21 -13.93
N ALA A 60 -2.11 -6.10 -12.60
CA ALA A 60 -1.76 -4.88 -11.87
C ALA A 60 -0.28 -4.48 -12.09
N VAL A 61 0.63 -5.45 -12.04
CA VAL A 61 2.08 -5.25 -12.27
C VAL A 61 2.35 -4.80 -13.71
N ALA A 62 1.76 -5.47 -14.70
CA ALA A 62 1.91 -5.13 -16.10
C ALA A 62 1.37 -3.72 -16.41
N ALA A 63 0.23 -3.34 -15.83
CA ALA A 63 -0.33 -2.00 -15.95
C ALA A 63 0.64 -0.95 -15.39
N ALA A 64 1.20 -1.16 -14.19
CA ALA A 64 2.17 -0.24 -13.60
C ALA A 64 3.43 -0.10 -14.46
N ALA A 65 3.97 -1.22 -14.97
CA ALA A 65 5.13 -1.25 -15.86
C ALA A 65 4.90 -0.45 -17.15
N ASN A 66 3.68 -0.48 -17.69
CA ASN A 66 3.29 0.24 -18.89
C ASN A 66 3.08 1.75 -18.67
N VAL A 67 2.73 2.16 -17.45
CA VAL A 67 2.42 3.55 -17.10
C VAL A 67 3.66 4.29 -16.62
N LEU A 68 4.48 3.68 -15.74
CA LEU A 68 5.65 4.32 -15.10
C LEU A 68 6.56 5.10 -16.05
N PRO A 69 7.00 4.56 -17.21
CA PRO A 69 7.94 5.28 -18.09
C PRO A 69 7.37 6.56 -18.70
N LYS A 70 6.04 6.71 -18.68
CA LYS A 70 5.30 7.83 -19.28
C LYS A 70 4.99 8.94 -18.28
N LEU A 71 5.15 8.67 -16.98
CA LEU A 71 4.79 9.61 -15.94
C LEU A 71 5.92 10.63 -15.72
N PRO A 72 5.60 11.93 -15.64
CA PRO A 72 6.55 12.94 -15.21
C PRO A 72 6.50 13.16 -13.68
N SER A 73 7.57 13.74 -13.14
CA SER A 73 7.58 14.47 -11.87
C SER A 73 7.00 13.70 -10.66
N SER A 74 6.03 14.28 -9.93
CA SER A 74 5.46 13.69 -8.72
C SER A 74 4.65 12.43 -8.99
N ARG A 75 3.95 12.35 -10.13
CA ARG A 75 3.21 11.15 -10.55
C ARG A 75 4.14 9.94 -10.64
N TYR A 76 5.30 10.12 -11.27
CA TYR A 76 6.34 9.10 -11.33
C TYR A 76 6.82 8.70 -9.94
N ARG A 77 7.19 9.68 -9.09
CA ARG A 77 7.72 9.41 -7.74
C ARG A 77 6.73 8.62 -6.89
N ASN A 78 5.45 9.02 -6.89
CA ASN A 78 4.41 8.34 -6.12
C ASN A 78 4.18 6.91 -6.63
N LEU A 79 3.98 6.71 -7.93
CA LEU A 79 3.73 5.36 -8.45
C LEU A 79 4.95 4.44 -8.28
N ALA A 80 6.17 4.95 -8.51
CA ALA A 80 7.40 4.19 -8.28
C ALA A 80 7.56 3.79 -6.81
N ALA A 81 7.20 4.68 -5.87
CA ALA A 81 7.22 4.36 -4.45
C ALA A 81 6.18 3.29 -4.07
N VAL A 82 4.97 3.34 -4.63
CA VAL A 82 3.96 2.28 -4.44
C VAL A 82 4.46 0.93 -4.93
N VAL A 83 5.08 0.89 -6.12
CA VAL A 83 5.70 -0.33 -6.67
C VAL A 83 6.80 -0.84 -5.76
N HIS A 84 7.66 0.04 -5.26
CA HIS A 84 8.71 -0.32 -4.30
C HIS A 84 8.13 -0.89 -3.00
N GLN A 85 7.04 -0.31 -2.48
CA GLN A 85 6.35 -0.83 -1.31
C GLN A 85 5.79 -2.23 -1.54
N VAL A 86 5.06 -2.44 -2.65
CA VAL A 86 4.51 -3.76 -3.01
C VAL A 86 5.63 -4.79 -3.13
N ALA A 87 6.74 -4.44 -3.80
CA ALA A 87 7.92 -5.29 -3.91
C ALA A 87 8.54 -5.64 -2.55
N GLY A 88 8.50 -4.73 -1.57
CA GLY A 88 8.97 -4.99 -0.21
C GLY A 88 8.27 -6.15 0.50
N PHE A 89 7.08 -6.54 0.04
CA PHE A 89 6.28 -7.63 0.60
C PHE A 89 6.38 -8.96 -0.16
N TRP A 90 7.27 -9.09 -1.16
CA TRP A 90 7.30 -10.23 -2.08
C TRP A 90 7.33 -11.62 -1.42
N LYS A 91 7.86 -11.77 -0.20
CA LYS A 91 7.89 -13.05 0.53
C LYS A 91 6.58 -13.39 1.27
N GLY A 92 5.73 -12.40 1.45
CA GLY A 92 4.60 -12.42 2.37
C GLY A 92 3.24 -12.37 1.68
N TYR A 93 3.17 -12.48 0.35
CA TYR A 93 1.90 -12.51 -0.35
C TYR A 93 1.07 -13.75 0.01
N ASP A 94 -0.21 -13.50 0.19
CA ASP A 94 -1.34 -14.39 0.37
C ASP A 94 -2.58 -13.67 -0.18
N SER A 95 -3.72 -14.35 -0.27
CA SER A 95 -4.97 -13.77 -0.81
C SER A 95 -5.30 -12.39 -0.18
N ALA A 96 -5.31 -12.30 1.15
CA ALA A 96 -5.69 -11.07 1.85
C ALA A 96 -4.72 -9.90 1.61
N ARG A 97 -3.41 -10.15 1.65
CA ARG A 97 -2.40 -9.14 1.32
C ARG A 97 -2.39 -8.79 -0.15
N GLY A 98 -2.72 -9.75 -1.02
CA GLY A 98 -2.85 -9.56 -2.45
C GLY A 98 -3.92 -8.50 -2.76
N HIS A 99 -5.13 -8.71 -2.24
CA HIS A 99 -6.25 -7.75 -2.37
C HIS A 99 -5.89 -6.35 -1.88
N ALA A 100 -5.13 -6.23 -0.79
CA ALA A 100 -4.71 -4.93 -0.29
C ALA A 100 -3.62 -4.28 -1.15
N LEU A 101 -2.54 -4.99 -1.45
CA LEU A 101 -1.34 -4.45 -2.12
C LEU A 101 -1.55 -4.25 -3.61
N PHE A 102 -2.09 -5.23 -4.32
CA PHE A 102 -2.30 -5.14 -5.78
C PHE A 102 -3.55 -4.33 -6.14
N GLY A 103 -4.57 -4.32 -5.27
CA GLY A 103 -5.66 -3.35 -5.35
C GLY A 103 -5.15 -1.91 -5.25
N MET A 104 -4.31 -1.63 -4.23
CA MET A 104 -3.65 -0.33 -4.08
C MET A 104 -2.76 0.04 -5.27
N LEU A 105 -1.96 -0.91 -5.79
CA LEU A 105 -1.14 -0.69 -6.99
C LEU A 105 -1.99 -0.35 -8.21
N SER A 106 -3.07 -1.09 -8.43
CA SER A 106 -4.00 -0.89 -9.53
C SER A 106 -4.67 0.47 -9.46
N PHE A 107 -5.16 0.86 -8.27
CA PHE A 107 -5.75 2.17 -8.06
C PHE A 107 -4.77 3.31 -8.35
N ASN A 108 -3.57 3.26 -7.76
CA ASN A 108 -2.52 4.27 -7.99
C ASN A 108 -2.14 4.35 -9.47
N THR A 109 -2.02 3.20 -10.14
CA THR A 109 -1.68 3.13 -11.55
C THR A 109 -2.74 3.83 -12.41
N ARG A 110 -4.03 3.51 -12.20
CA ARG A 110 -5.15 4.14 -12.91
C ARG A 110 -5.24 5.63 -12.63
N TRP A 111 -5.14 6.03 -11.35
CA TRP A 111 -5.18 7.42 -10.94
C TRP A 111 -4.06 8.20 -11.61
N PHE A 112 -2.80 7.82 -11.38
CA PHE A 112 -1.67 8.55 -11.90
C PHE A 112 -1.50 8.40 -13.41
N ALA A 113 -2.19 7.51 -14.11
CA ALA A 113 -2.25 7.52 -15.57
C ALA A 113 -3.10 8.67 -16.12
N SER A 114 -4.14 9.09 -15.39
CA SER A 114 -5.19 10.00 -15.87
C SER A 114 -5.30 11.32 -15.10
N HIS A 115 -4.76 11.39 -13.89
CA HIS A 115 -4.88 12.53 -12.99
C HIS A 115 -3.52 13.01 -12.51
N TRP A 116 -3.48 14.27 -12.08
CA TRP A 116 -2.32 14.81 -11.39
C TRP A 116 -2.26 14.34 -9.92
N ASP A 117 -1.17 14.67 -9.25
CA ASP A 117 -1.04 14.45 -7.82
C ASP A 117 -2.07 15.30 -7.04
N VAL A 118 -2.52 14.77 -5.90
CA VAL A 118 -3.51 15.45 -5.04
C VAL A 118 -2.85 15.99 -3.78
N LYS A 119 -3.54 16.90 -3.10
CA LYS A 119 -3.11 17.38 -1.80
C LYS A 119 -3.02 16.20 -0.81
N ALA A 120 -1.93 16.17 -0.04
CA ALA A 120 -1.79 15.24 1.09
C ALA A 120 -3.03 15.30 2.01
N GLY A 121 -3.50 14.17 2.49
CA GLY A 121 -4.73 14.11 3.28
C GLY A 121 -6.00 13.89 2.48
N THR A 122 -5.93 13.95 1.14
CA THR A 122 -7.12 13.75 0.30
C THR A 122 -7.49 12.27 0.25
N GLU A 123 -8.75 11.98 0.50
CA GLU A 123 -9.33 10.65 0.37
C GLU A 123 -10.04 10.54 -0.99
N VAL A 124 -9.84 9.42 -1.69
CA VAL A 124 -10.51 9.14 -2.97
C VAL A 124 -11.03 7.70 -2.94
N VAL A 125 -12.25 7.52 -3.43
CA VAL A 125 -12.87 6.20 -3.55
C VAL A 125 -12.52 5.56 -4.88
N ASP A 126 -12.19 4.27 -4.85
CA ASP A 126 -12.26 3.39 -6.01
C ASP A 126 -13.67 2.81 -6.11
N TYR A 127 -14.44 3.27 -7.09
CA TYR A 127 -15.82 2.80 -7.24
C TYR A 127 -15.93 1.36 -7.72
N SER A 128 -14.83 0.74 -8.18
CA SER A 128 -14.86 -0.67 -8.61
C SER A 128 -15.09 -1.63 -7.43
N ASP A 129 -14.55 -1.32 -6.26
CA ASP A 129 -14.68 -2.15 -5.05
C ASP A 129 -15.11 -1.39 -3.79
N GLY A 130 -15.34 -0.07 -3.90
CA GLY A 130 -15.77 0.79 -2.80
C GLY A 130 -14.65 1.20 -1.83
N THR A 131 -13.41 0.76 -2.04
CA THR A 131 -12.26 1.10 -1.18
C THR A 131 -11.96 2.58 -1.22
N TRP A 132 -11.71 3.18 -0.07
CA TRP A 132 -11.20 4.53 0.04
C TRP A 132 -9.68 4.50 0.25
N TYR A 133 -8.97 5.25 -0.57
CA TYR A 133 -7.53 5.42 -0.48
C TYR A 133 -7.17 6.83 -0.04
N HIS A 134 -6.14 6.94 0.78
CA HIS A 134 -5.67 8.19 1.35
C HIS A 134 -4.37 8.63 0.70
N ALA A 135 -4.28 9.88 0.25
CA ALA A 135 -3.10 10.42 -0.39
C ALA A 135 -1.99 10.82 0.62
N PHE A 136 -0.82 10.22 0.49
CA PHE A 136 0.38 10.53 1.25
C PHE A 136 1.50 11.06 0.33
N PRO A 137 2.22 12.12 0.73
CA PRO A 137 3.32 12.67 -0.07
C PRO A 137 4.40 11.63 -0.35
N GLY A 138 4.76 11.47 -1.62
CA GLY A 138 5.90 10.66 -2.04
C GLY A 138 5.66 9.15 -2.02
N ILE A 139 4.51 8.69 -1.54
CA ILE A 139 4.10 7.28 -1.56
C ILE A 139 2.69 7.10 -2.17
N GLY A 140 2.12 8.14 -2.77
CA GLY A 140 0.82 8.05 -3.44
C GLY A 140 -0.33 7.70 -2.51
N PHE A 141 -1.33 7.02 -3.06
CA PHE A 141 -2.55 6.62 -2.36
C PHE A 141 -2.36 5.32 -1.60
N GLN A 142 -2.68 5.32 -0.32
CA GLN A 142 -2.48 4.19 0.58
C GLN A 142 -3.82 3.62 1.06
N PHE A 143 -3.91 2.30 1.16
CA PHE A 143 -5.02 1.66 1.86
C PHE A 143 -4.94 1.99 3.35
N HIS A 144 -6.02 2.56 3.90
CA HIS A 144 -6.06 3.04 5.27
C HIS A 144 -7.21 2.37 6.05
N PRO A 145 -6.94 1.28 6.80
CA PRO A 145 -7.97 0.52 7.51
C PRO A 145 -8.92 1.36 8.37
N LEU A 146 -8.39 2.24 9.23
CA LEU A 146 -9.20 3.07 10.12
C LEU A 146 -10.23 3.92 9.36
N GLU A 147 -9.84 4.47 8.21
CA GLU A 147 -10.70 5.34 7.42
C GLU A 147 -11.80 4.53 6.74
N ASN A 148 -11.44 3.41 6.12
CA ASN A 148 -12.42 2.55 5.45
C ASN A 148 -13.47 2.02 6.44
N PHE A 149 -13.09 1.61 7.64
CA PHE A 149 -14.09 1.23 8.66
C PHE A 149 -14.90 2.41 9.18
N GLY A 150 -14.32 3.61 9.22
CA GLY A 150 -15.07 4.85 9.44
C GLY A 150 -16.13 5.09 8.36
N LYS A 151 -15.79 4.88 7.07
CA LYS A 151 -16.73 4.97 5.95
C LYS A 151 -17.82 3.90 6.03
N LEU A 152 -17.49 2.66 6.39
CA LEU A 152 -18.47 1.59 6.59
C LEU A 152 -19.48 1.96 7.69
N ASN A 153 -19.00 2.47 8.84
CA ASN A 153 -19.87 2.98 9.89
C ASN A 153 -20.80 4.10 9.40
N ASN A 154 -20.29 5.01 8.57
CA ASN A 154 -21.08 6.09 7.98
C ASN A 154 -22.15 5.55 7.02
N PHE A 155 -21.81 4.61 6.14
CA PHE A 155 -22.80 4.00 5.23
C PHE A 155 -23.90 3.25 5.98
N VAL A 156 -23.55 2.52 7.04
CA VAL A 156 -24.56 1.88 7.92
C VAL A 156 -25.46 2.94 8.57
N THR A 157 -24.89 4.03 9.07
CA THR A 157 -25.65 5.12 9.71
C THR A 157 -26.60 5.82 8.73
N GLN A 158 -26.17 5.98 7.47
CA GLN A 158 -26.97 6.52 6.38
C GLN A 158 -27.97 5.51 5.81
N LYS A 159 -27.98 4.26 6.30
CA LYS A 159 -28.76 3.15 5.73
C LYS A 159 -28.48 2.92 4.24
N ASN A 160 -27.25 3.16 3.80
CA ASN A 160 -26.83 2.90 2.42
C ASN A 160 -26.39 1.44 2.27
N THR A 161 -27.37 0.55 2.03
CA THR A 161 -27.17 -0.90 1.92
C THR A 161 -26.10 -1.27 0.91
N SER A 162 -26.23 -0.78 -0.33
CA SER A 162 -25.31 -1.16 -1.42
C SER A 162 -23.84 -0.79 -1.12
N ARG A 163 -23.58 0.41 -0.59
CA ARG A 163 -22.21 0.80 -0.23
C ARG A 163 -21.70 0.09 1.02
N ALA A 164 -22.57 -0.17 1.99
CA ALA A 164 -22.20 -0.91 3.20
C ALA A 164 -21.80 -2.35 2.86
N GLU A 165 -22.60 -3.03 2.02
CA GLU A 165 -22.35 -4.41 1.58
C GLU A 165 -21.05 -4.51 0.77
N GLN A 166 -20.89 -3.67 -0.27
CA GLN A 166 -19.70 -3.66 -1.09
C GLN A 166 -18.43 -3.42 -0.26
N LEU A 167 -18.42 -2.37 0.58
CA LEU A 167 -17.24 -2.06 1.37
C LEU A 167 -16.99 -3.11 2.48
N ALA A 168 -18.03 -3.71 3.07
CA ALA A 168 -17.85 -4.77 4.06
C ALA A 168 -17.18 -6.00 3.44
N GLN A 169 -17.64 -6.45 2.27
CA GLN A 169 -17.05 -7.59 1.56
C GLN A 169 -15.58 -7.29 1.20
N THR A 170 -15.35 -6.16 0.54
CA THR A 170 -14.01 -5.64 0.17
C THR A 170 -13.05 -5.59 1.35
N LEU A 171 -13.53 -5.22 2.55
CA LEU A 171 -12.72 -5.23 3.76
C LEU A 171 -12.49 -6.65 4.28
N MET A 172 -13.49 -7.53 4.26
CA MET A 172 -13.32 -8.92 4.67
C MET A 172 -12.28 -9.66 3.83
N ASP A 173 -12.24 -9.41 2.51
CA ASP A 173 -11.25 -9.98 1.60
C ASP A 173 -9.82 -9.52 1.92
N ARG A 174 -9.65 -8.38 2.61
CA ARG A 174 -8.35 -7.83 3.05
C ARG A 174 -7.97 -8.19 4.49
N SER A 175 -8.73 -9.08 5.13
CA SER A 175 -8.50 -9.46 6.51
C SER A 175 -7.43 -10.54 6.63
N VAL A 176 -6.40 -10.29 7.44
CA VAL A 176 -5.35 -11.27 7.75
C VAL A 176 -5.62 -11.94 9.09
N VAL A 177 -5.10 -13.16 9.28
CA VAL A 177 -5.11 -13.80 10.60
C VAL A 177 -3.88 -13.39 11.40
N ARG A 178 -4.10 -12.76 12.56
CA ARG A 178 -3.04 -12.41 13.53
C ARG A 178 -3.43 -12.82 14.95
N ALA A 179 -2.56 -13.58 15.62
CA ALA A 179 -2.82 -14.17 16.95
C ALA A 179 -4.22 -14.82 17.08
N GLY A 180 -4.64 -15.55 16.04
CA GLY A 180 -5.94 -16.23 16.02
C GLY A 180 -7.17 -15.32 15.82
N GLY A 181 -6.96 -14.01 15.68
CA GLY A 181 -7.99 -13.03 15.34
C GLY A 181 -7.90 -12.55 13.90
N LEU A 182 -8.86 -11.71 13.49
CA LEU A 182 -8.82 -10.99 12.22
C LEU A 182 -8.21 -9.60 12.42
N ALA A 183 -7.36 -9.19 11.49
CA ALA A 183 -6.74 -7.87 11.50
C ALA A 183 -6.67 -7.26 10.09
N TRP A 184 -6.47 -5.94 10.06
CA TRP A 184 -6.21 -5.17 8.84
C TRP A 184 -4.89 -4.43 8.96
N GLU A 185 -3.96 -4.75 8.07
CA GLU A 185 -2.60 -4.27 8.07
C GLU A 185 -2.47 -2.94 7.32
N TYR A 186 -1.53 -2.12 7.77
CA TYR A 186 -0.99 -0.95 7.08
C TYR A 186 0.34 -1.34 6.44
N TYR A 187 0.47 -1.04 5.14
CA TYR A 187 1.61 -1.45 4.32
C TYR A 187 2.64 -0.33 4.07
N PHE A 188 2.54 0.77 4.83
CA PHE A 188 3.43 1.93 4.73
C PHE A 188 3.88 2.42 6.10
N ARG A 189 5.06 3.04 6.18
CA ARG A 189 5.56 3.59 7.44
C ARG A 189 4.73 4.82 7.82
N PHE A 190 4.26 4.87 9.05
CA PHE A 190 3.57 6.03 9.59
C PHE A 190 3.72 6.08 11.10
N GLY A 191 4.05 7.27 11.64
CA GLY A 191 4.41 7.41 13.05
C GLY A 191 5.50 6.39 13.46
N GLY A 192 5.22 5.61 14.49
CA GLY A 192 6.10 4.53 14.97
C GLY A 192 5.89 3.16 14.29
N GLY A 193 4.91 3.03 13.39
CA GLY A 193 4.53 1.75 12.75
C GLY A 193 5.54 1.26 11.71
N ARG A 194 5.87 -0.04 11.76
CA ARG A 194 6.75 -0.72 10.79
C ARG A 194 5.95 -1.72 9.95
N PRO A 195 5.85 -1.53 8.62
CA PRO A 195 5.03 -2.41 7.80
C PRO A 195 5.46 -3.88 7.82
N PRO A 196 4.51 -4.84 7.81
CA PRO A 196 3.07 -4.62 8.00
C PRO A 196 2.76 -4.43 9.49
N TRP A 197 2.11 -3.32 9.83
CA TRP A 197 1.69 -3.01 11.21
C TRP A 197 0.17 -2.90 11.30
N ILE A 198 -0.38 -3.02 12.50
CA ILE A 198 -1.80 -2.90 12.81
C ILE A 198 -2.02 -1.78 13.84
N SER A 199 -3.17 -1.11 13.78
CA SER A 199 -3.55 -0.08 14.74
C SER A 199 -4.62 -0.58 15.70
N GLY A 200 -4.42 -0.43 17.01
CA GLY A 200 -5.47 -0.70 18.00
C GLY A 200 -6.74 0.12 17.78
N MET A 201 -6.61 1.38 17.33
CA MET A 201 -7.77 2.20 16.98
C MET A 201 -8.48 1.66 15.74
N ALA A 202 -7.73 1.29 14.68
CA ALA A 202 -8.33 0.69 13.49
C ALA A 202 -9.04 -0.64 13.82
N GLN A 203 -8.45 -1.50 14.65
CA GLN A 203 -9.07 -2.76 15.05
C GLN A 203 -10.35 -2.52 15.88
N ALA A 204 -10.35 -1.56 16.81
CA ALA A 204 -11.55 -1.23 17.57
C ALA A 204 -12.69 -0.69 16.68
N VAL A 205 -12.37 0.22 15.75
CA VAL A 205 -13.35 0.75 14.79
C VAL A 205 -13.82 -0.33 13.83
N ALA A 206 -12.95 -1.27 13.42
CA ALA A 206 -13.33 -2.44 12.62
C ALA A 206 -14.33 -3.33 13.34
N ALA A 207 -14.07 -3.70 14.61
CA ALA A 207 -15.00 -4.49 15.40
C ALA A 207 -16.36 -3.82 15.52
N GLN A 208 -16.39 -2.52 15.77
CA GLN A 208 -17.64 -1.75 15.83
C GLN A 208 -18.36 -1.73 14.48
N ALA A 209 -17.65 -1.39 13.40
CA ALA A 209 -18.22 -1.26 12.06
C ALA A 209 -18.80 -2.59 11.55
N LEU A 210 -18.07 -3.69 11.74
CA LEU A 210 -18.53 -5.03 11.35
C LEU A 210 -19.73 -5.51 12.17
N SER A 211 -19.78 -5.21 13.47
CA SER A 211 -20.95 -5.51 14.31
C SER A 211 -22.20 -4.76 13.83
N ARG A 212 -22.05 -3.46 13.57
CA ARG A 212 -23.14 -2.59 13.08
C ARG A 212 -23.57 -3.00 11.67
N ALA A 213 -22.63 -3.27 10.78
CA ALA A 213 -22.91 -3.73 9.43
C ALA A 213 -23.59 -5.10 9.42
N GLY A 214 -23.10 -6.06 10.21
CA GLY A 214 -23.73 -7.38 10.32
C GLY A 214 -25.17 -7.31 10.82
N THR A 215 -25.45 -6.44 11.80
CA THR A 215 -26.84 -6.20 12.25
C THR A 215 -27.69 -5.55 11.15
N PHE A 216 -27.17 -4.50 10.52
CA PHE A 216 -27.89 -3.73 9.51
C PHE A 216 -28.19 -4.53 8.22
N LEU A 217 -27.23 -5.33 7.77
CA LEU A 217 -27.31 -6.17 6.57
C LEU A 217 -27.89 -7.56 6.85
N ALA A 218 -28.19 -7.87 8.12
CA ALA A 218 -28.57 -9.21 8.58
C ALA A 218 -27.55 -10.31 8.18
N ASP A 219 -26.26 -9.96 8.19
CA ASP A 219 -25.16 -10.85 7.86
C ASP A 219 -24.43 -11.35 9.13
N PRO A 220 -24.63 -12.63 9.52
CA PRO A 220 -23.98 -13.19 10.70
C PRO A 220 -22.47 -13.34 10.54
N THR A 221 -21.93 -13.38 9.31
CA THR A 221 -20.50 -13.51 9.06
C THR A 221 -19.74 -12.26 9.52
N LEU A 222 -20.30 -11.06 9.28
CA LEU A 222 -19.73 -9.80 9.74
C LEU A 222 -19.80 -9.67 11.27
N THR A 223 -20.88 -10.15 11.88
CA THR A 223 -21.03 -10.19 13.33
C THR A 223 -19.98 -11.12 13.97
N ALA A 224 -19.77 -12.30 13.39
CA ALA A 224 -18.71 -13.21 13.83
C ALA A 224 -17.31 -12.63 13.59
N ALA A 225 -17.11 -11.92 12.47
CA ALA A 225 -15.84 -11.25 12.18
C ALA A 225 -15.51 -10.19 13.24
N SER A 226 -16.49 -9.37 13.64
CA SER A 226 -16.35 -8.41 14.75
C SER A 226 -15.81 -9.06 16.03
N GLN A 227 -16.34 -10.22 16.41
CA GLN A 227 -15.86 -11.00 17.56
C GLN A 227 -14.41 -11.49 17.39
N ARG A 228 -14.02 -11.86 16.16
CA ARG A 228 -12.64 -12.29 15.86
C ARG A 228 -11.64 -11.14 15.92
N VAL A 229 -12.05 -9.90 15.63
CA VAL A 229 -11.16 -8.73 15.79
C VAL A 229 -10.76 -8.53 17.25
N TYR A 230 -11.67 -8.77 18.20
CA TYR A 230 -11.33 -8.65 19.63
C TYR A 230 -10.18 -9.56 20.07
N LYS A 231 -9.96 -10.69 19.39
CA LYS A 231 -8.84 -11.60 19.69
C LYS A 231 -7.47 -10.98 19.41
N THR A 232 -7.38 -9.90 18.62
CA THR A 232 -6.12 -9.22 18.36
C THR A 232 -5.76 -8.18 19.44
N ILE A 233 -6.72 -7.78 20.28
CA ILE A 233 -6.54 -6.71 21.27
C ILE A 233 -5.40 -6.98 22.26
N PRO A 234 -5.18 -8.21 22.77
CA PRO A 234 -4.05 -8.47 23.66
C PRO A 234 -2.68 -8.09 23.06
N LEU A 235 -2.48 -8.28 21.75
CA LEU A 235 -1.25 -7.83 21.04
C LEU A 235 -1.08 -6.31 21.02
N LEU A 236 -2.20 -5.60 21.13
CA LEU A 236 -2.31 -4.15 21.02
C LEU A 236 -2.32 -3.49 22.39
N THR A 237 -2.32 -4.24 23.48
CA THR A 237 -2.23 -3.66 24.82
C THR A 237 -0.78 -3.51 25.29
N ARG A 238 -0.50 -2.42 26.00
CA ARG A 238 0.70 -2.24 26.82
C ARG A 238 0.30 -1.99 28.26
N SER A 239 1.03 -2.56 29.20
CA SER A 239 0.86 -2.22 30.61
C SER A 239 1.43 -0.82 30.88
N ALA A 240 0.72 -0.03 31.69
CA ALA A 240 1.21 1.20 32.28
C ALA A 240 0.72 1.29 33.72
N GLN A 241 1.33 2.16 34.53
CA GLN A 241 0.93 2.36 35.93
C GLN A 241 -0.54 2.80 36.08
N THR A 242 -1.11 3.44 35.05
CA THR A 242 -2.51 3.88 35.01
C THR A 242 -3.48 2.86 34.41
N GLY A 243 -3.03 1.61 34.21
CA GLY A 243 -3.83 0.53 33.62
C GLY A 243 -3.38 0.14 32.21
N PRO A 244 -4.11 -0.76 31.53
CA PRO A 244 -3.79 -1.18 30.17
C PRO A 244 -4.09 -0.06 29.16
N TRP A 245 -3.12 0.23 28.29
CA TRP A 245 -3.28 1.18 27.19
C TRP A 245 -3.24 0.49 25.84
N ILE A 246 -4.06 0.95 24.90
CA ILE A 246 -4.02 0.49 23.52
C ILE A 246 -2.90 1.19 22.74
N ARG A 247 -2.09 0.40 22.05
CA ARG A 247 -1.08 0.84 21.08
C ARG A 247 -1.79 1.28 19.80
N LEU A 248 -1.52 2.52 19.38
CA LEU A 248 -2.00 3.03 18.10
C LEU A 248 -1.25 2.44 16.90
N TYR A 249 0.00 2.00 17.10
CA TYR A 249 0.87 1.47 16.07
C TYR A 249 1.60 0.23 16.63
N ALA A 250 1.40 -0.96 16.03
CA ALA A 250 1.95 -2.23 16.53
C ALA A 250 2.34 -3.21 15.41
#